data_AF-K1TPC2-F1
#
_entry.id   AF-K1TPC2-F1
#
_cell.length_a   1.000
_cell.length_b   1.000
_cell.length_c   1.000
_cell.angle_alpha   90.00
_cell.angle_beta   90.00
_cell.angle_gamma   90.00
#
_symmetry.space_group_name_H-M   'P 1'
#
loop_
_entity.id
_entity.type
_entity.pdbx_description
1 polymer ?
#
loop_
_entity_poly.entity_id
_entity_poly.type
_entity_poly.pdbx_seq_one_letter_code
_entity_poly.pdbx_strand_id
1 'polypeptide(L)'
;DTAWHCGARAYWHPECRNANSIGIEMCSRKRADGSYYILPETVANAAALAKDIMQRYGIDTEHVVRHYDVTGKRCPMPWVDDPAQWAAFKDMLTPKNTTTDEEDEDDMVRYNTIDDVPDWAQDTVRMLMDAGALQGDEHGCIDLSRDMIRGMVIGKRYADARSPRYATIDDVPGWAREETQRLIDRGALKGNAHGELDVSMDMLRTMIVCQRMMDENK
;
A
#
# COMPACT_ATOMS: atom_id res chain seq x y z
N ASP A 1 -12.24 15.09 36.11
CA ASP A 1 -10.91 15.65 36.39
C ASP A 1 -10.57 16.65 35.29
N THR A 2 -9.93 17.78 35.60
CA THR A 2 -9.70 18.88 34.64
C THR A 2 -8.36 19.55 34.91
N ALA A 3 -7.46 19.52 33.92
CA ALA A 3 -6.19 20.22 33.99
C ALA A 3 -6.36 21.75 33.79
N TRP A 4 -5.45 22.55 34.37
CA TRP A 4 -5.48 24.01 34.25
C TRP A 4 -4.31 24.52 33.41
N HIS A 5 -4.50 24.62 32.09
CA HIS A 5 -3.41 24.84 31.15
C HIS A 5 -3.58 26.06 30.23
N CYS A 6 -4.82 26.42 29.87
CA CYS A 6 -5.14 27.58 29.01
C CYS A 6 -5.88 28.72 29.75
N GLY A 7 -5.61 28.88 31.05
CA GLY A 7 -6.21 29.94 31.88
C GLY A 7 -5.76 31.35 31.47
N ALA A 8 -6.70 32.29 31.31
CA ALA A 8 -6.40 33.71 31.08
C ALA A 8 -7.52 34.65 31.58
N ARG A 9 -7.21 35.95 31.70
CA ARG A 9 -8.19 37.00 31.99
C ARG A 9 -9.08 37.34 30.78
N ALA A 10 -8.58 37.11 29.57
CA ALA A 10 -9.28 37.32 28.31
C ALA A 10 -8.94 36.18 27.35
N TYR A 11 -9.91 35.77 26.54
CA TYR A 11 -9.81 34.70 25.56
C TYR A 11 -10.04 35.26 24.17
N TRP A 12 -9.22 34.80 23.22
CA TRP A 12 -9.29 35.19 21.81
C TRP A 12 -10.03 34.11 21.01
N HIS A 13 -9.80 32.84 21.34
CA HIS A 13 -10.55 31.74 20.76
C HIS A 13 -11.98 31.69 21.37
N PRO A 14 -13.03 31.59 20.53
CA PRO A 14 -14.41 31.66 21.00
C PRO A 14 -14.74 30.57 22.02
N GLU A 15 -14.29 29.33 21.76
CA GLU A 15 -14.77 28.16 22.50
C GLU A 15 -13.74 27.40 23.36
N CYS A 16 -12.44 27.42 23.03
CA CYS A 16 -11.42 26.61 23.72
C CYS A 16 -11.17 27.08 25.17
N ARG A 17 -11.36 26.19 26.14
CA ARG A 17 -11.23 26.40 27.60
C ARG A 17 -10.67 25.13 28.26
N ASN A 18 -10.13 25.26 29.47
CA ASN A 18 -9.62 24.12 30.26
C ASN A 18 -10.61 22.93 30.34
N ALA A 19 -11.92 23.21 30.35
CA ALA A 19 -12.96 22.20 30.49
C ALA A 19 -13.24 21.38 29.21
N ASN A 20 -12.85 21.85 28.03
CA ASN A 20 -13.14 21.21 26.75
C ASN A 20 -11.89 21.01 25.86
N SER A 21 -10.70 21.16 26.42
CA SER A 21 -9.43 21.00 25.69
C SER A 21 -8.47 20.06 26.40
N ILE A 22 -7.54 19.49 25.65
CA ILE A 22 -6.42 18.71 26.17
C ILE A 22 -5.14 19.51 25.95
N GLY A 23 -4.38 19.75 27.02
CA GLY A 23 -3.09 20.44 26.96
C GLY A 23 -1.93 19.46 26.78
N ILE A 24 -1.13 19.64 25.71
CA ILE A 24 0.14 18.94 25.50
C ILE A 24 1.28 19.94 25.73
N GLU A 25 2.05 19.74 26.79
CA GLU A 25 3.21 20.58 27.10
C GLU A 25 4.50 19.94 26.58
N MET A 26 5.27 20.72 25.82
CA MET A 26 6.58 20.31 25.33
C MET A 26 7.68 20.94 26.18
N CYS A 27 8.53 20.10 26.77
CA CYS A 27 9.68 20.56 27.52
C CYS A 27 10.64 21.33 26.61
N SER A 28 10.70 22.66 26.80
CA SER A 28 11.63 23.52 26.07
C SER A 28 12.99 23.60 26.76
N ARG A 29 14.00 23.96 25.97
CA ARG A 29 15.37 24.25 26.43
C ARG A 29 15.69 25.71 26.17
N LYS A 30 16.49 26.31 27.05
CA LYS A 30 16.91 27.71 26.94
C LYS A 30 18.31 27.79 26.33
N ARG A 31 18.49 28.64 25.32
CA ARG A 31 19.79 29.00 24.75
C ARG A 31 20.49 30.05 25.61
N ALA A 32 21.79 30.24 25.36
CA ALA A 32 22.59 31.26 26.06
C ALA A 32 22.08 32.70 25.83
N ASP A 33 21.49 32.97 24.66
CA ASP A 33 20.88 34.26 24.31
C ASP A 33 19.49 34.50 24.96
N GLY A 34 19.00 33.53 25.73
CA GLY A 34 17.72 33.59 26.42
C GLY A 34 16.52 33.11 25.60
N SER A 35 16.68 32.79 24.31
CA SER A 35 15.65 32.17 23.50
C SER A 35 15.37 30.73 23.91
N TYR A 36 14.18 30.22 23.61
CA TYR A 36 13.82 28.83 23.85
C TYR A 36 13.82 28.04 22.54
N TYR A 37 14.03 26.74 22.64
CA TYR A 37 13.83 25.79 21.55
C TYR A 37 13.24 24.49 22.07
N ILE A 38 12.64 23.72 21.18
CA ILE A 38 12.11 22.39 21.47
C ILE A 38 12.97 21.40 20.69
N LEU A 39 13.34 20.29 21.31
CA LEU A 39 14.09 19.25 20.62
C LEU A 39 13.24 18.59 19.53
N PRO A 40 13.82 18.24 18.37
CA PRO A 40 13.09 17.55 17.31
C PRO A 40 12.38 16.28 17.80
N GLU A 41 12.99 15.51 18.69
CA GLU A 41 12.41 14.29 19.27
C GLU A 41 11.19 14.61 20.15
N THR A 42 11.20 15.76 20.83
CA THR A 42 10.05 16.21 21.63
C THR A 42 8.89 16.63 20.74
N VAL A 43 9.18 17.30 19.61
CA VAL A 43 8.17 17.64 18.61
C VAL A 43 7.57 16.37 17.99
N ALA A 44 8.41 15.39 17.63
CA ALA A 44 7.96 14.11 17.08
C ALA A 44 7.06 13.33 18.06
N ASN A 45 7.46 13.27 19.35
CA ASN A 45 6.65 12.63 20.38
C ASN A 45 5.31 13.37 20.60
N ALA A 46 5.32 14.70 20.58
CA ALA A 46 4.11 15.50 20.68
C ALA A 46 3.18 15.27 19.48
N ALA A 47 3.72 15.15 18.27
CA ALA A 47 2.94 14.86 17.07
C ALA A 47 2.31 13.46 17.11
N ALA A 48 3.07 12.45 17.55
CA ALA A 48 2.55 11.09 17.73
C ALA A 48 1.40 11.05 18.76
N LEU A 49 1.58 11.72 19.91
CA LEU A 49 0.55 11.81 20.94
C LEU A 49 -0.69 12.59 20.44
N ALA A 50 -0.49 13.71 19.75
CA ALA A 50 -1.57 14.52 19.20
C ALA A 50 -2.40 13.72 18.18
N LYS A 51 -1.77 12.99 17.25
CA LYS A 51 -2.46 12.13 16.28
C LYS A 51 -3.34 11.09 16.93
N ASP A 52 -2.82 10.42 17.95
CA ASP A 52 -3.57 9.40 18.68
C ASP A 52 -4.74 10.02 19.46
N ILE A 53 -4.57 11.17 20.11
CA ILE A 53 -5.68 11.91 20.74
C ILE A 53 -6.73 12.34 19.71
N MET A 54 -6.29 12.87 18.56
CA MET A 54 -7.16 13.26 17.45
C MET A 54 -8.00 12.08 16.97
N GLN A 55 -7.38 10.93 16.77
CA GLN A 55 -8.06 9.70 16.36
C GLN A 55 -9.07 9.23 17.42
N ARG A 56 -8.69 9.24 18.71
CA ARG A 56 -9.55 8.77 19.80
C ARG A 56 -10.82 9.59 19.99
N TYR A 57 -10.75 10.90 19.75
CA TYR A 57 -11.85 11.83 20.01
C TYR A 57 -12.47 12.44 18.74
N GLY A 58 -12.00 12.06 17.54
CA GLY A 58 -12.48 12.59 16.28
C GLY A 58 -12.19 14.08 16.10
N ILE A 59 -11.02 14.55 16.57
CA ILE A 59 -10.61 15.94 16.49
C ILE A 59 -9.86 16.14 15.16
N ASP A 60 -10.33 17.05 14.31
CA ASP A 60 -9.63 17.41 13.08
C ASP A 60 -8.37 18.27 13.37
N THR A 61 -7.56 18.51 12.35
CA THR A 61 -6.35 19.32 12.49
C THR A 61 -6.66 20.77 12.87
N GLU A 62 -7.79 21.34 12.46
CA GLU A 62 -8.16 22.75 12.72
C GLU A 62 -8.44 23.02 14.20
N HIS A 63 -8.82 22.00 14.95
CA HIS A 63 -8.99 22.08 16.40
C HIS A 63 -7.69 21.87 17.19
N VAL A 64 -6.54 21.71 16.50
CA VAL A 64 -5.22 21.72 17.13
C VAL A 64 -4.66 23.14 17.12
N VAL A 65 -4.70 23.78 18.29
CA VAL A 65 -4.37 25.21 18.47
C VAL A 65 -3.27 25.41 19.50
N ARG A 66 -2.51 26.52 19.40
CA ARG A 66 -1.52 26.92 20.42
C ARG A 66 -2.21 27.67 21.55
N HIS A 67 -1.57 27.73 22.71
CA HIS A 67 -2.03 28.60 23.80
C HIS A 67 -2.08 30.07 23.33
N TYR A 68 -1.17 30.48 22.44
CA TYR A 68 -1.23 31.77 21.75
C TYR A 68 -2.55 32.02 21.02
N ASP A 69 -3.06 31.05 20.28
CA ASP A 69 -4.31 31.21 19.53
C ASP A 69 -5.54 31.28 20.48
N VAL A 70 -5.42 30.71 21.68
CA VAL A 70 -6.47 30.71 22.71
C VAL A 70 -6.52 32.01 23.51
N THR A 71 -5.38 32.53 23.95
CA THR A 71 -5.31 33.64 24.93
C THR A 71 -4.40 34.80 24.53
N GLY A 72 -3.68 34.69 23.42
CA GLY A 72 -2.61 35.62 23.03
C GLY A 72 -1.31 35.43 23.81
N LYS A 73 -1.24 34.48 24.75
CA LYS A 73 0.00 34.18 25.49
C LYS A 73 1.07 33.72 24.51
N ARG A 74 2.26 34.31 24.56
CA ARG A 74 3.45 33.92 23.74
C ARG A 74 3.97 32.53 24.14
N CYS A 75 3.19 31.49 23.82
CA CYS A 75 3.38 30.11 24.24
C CYS A 75 2.71 29.16 23.21
N PRO A 76 3.45 28.18 22.64
CA PRO A 76 4.88 27.95 22.83
C PRO A 76 5.71 29.05 22.16
N MET A 77 6.58 29.71 22.92
CA MET A 77 7.35 30.88 22.45
C MET A 77 8.10 30.63 21.11
N PRO A 78 8.81 29.49 20.92
CA PRO A 78 9.54 29.25 19.67
C PRO A 78 8.65 29.25 18.43
N TRP A 79 7.42 28.76 18.54
CA TRP A 79 6.48 28.67 17.42
C TRP A 79 5.64 29.93 17.22
N VAL A 80 5.62 30.82 18.21
CA VAL A 80 5.07 32.18 18.06
C VAL A 80 6.09 33.08 17.38
N ASP A 81 7.37 32.94 17.75
CA ASP A 81 8.47 33.71 17.17
C ASP A 81 8.81 33.26 15.75
N ASP A 82 8.70 31.96 15.47
CA ASP A 82 8.90 31.36 14.16
C ASP A 82 7.65 30.56 13.76
N PRO A 83 6.69 31.19 13.07
CA PRO A 83 5.47 30.55 12.62
C PRO A 83 5.69 29.35 11.69
N ALA A 84 6.85 29.25 11.02
CA ALA A 84 7.14 28.12 10.15
C ALA A 84 7.24 26.80 10.93
N GLN A 85 7.71 26.84 12.19
CA GLN A 85 7.73 25.66 13.05
C GLN A 85 6.33 25.19 13.43
N TRP A 86 5.36 26.12 13.58
CA TRP A 86 3.97 25.75 13.81
C TRP A 86 3.34 25.11 12.57
N ALA A 87 3.58 25.70 11.39
CA ALA A 87 3.13 25.12 10.13
C ALA A 87 3.68 23.71 9.93
N ALA A 88 4.99 23.53 10.11
CA ALA A 88 5.62 22.21 10.03
C ALA A 88 5.03 21.20 11.02
N PHE A 89 4.69 21.62 12.24
CA PHE A 89 4.01 20.75 13.19
C PHE A 89 2.61 20.37 12.74
N LYS A 90 1.81 21.32 12.22
CA LYS A 90 0.49 21.04 11.65
C LYS A 90 0.57 20.06 10.48
N ASP A 91 1.57 20.20 9.61
CA ASP A 91 1.82 19.28 8.49
C ASP A 91 2.11 17.86 8.98
N MET A 92 2.85 17.74 10.09
CA MET A 92 3.06 16.43 10.71
C MET A 92 1.75 15.77 11.14
N LEU A 93 0.70 16.52 11.51
CA LEU A 93 -0.58 16.00 12.00
C LEU A 93 -1.56 15.66 10.89
N THR A 94 -1.47 16.34 9.75
CA THR A 94 -2.33 16.08 8.60
C THR A 94 -2.16 14.63 8.16
N PRO A 95 -3.25 13.84 8.11
CA PRO A 95 -3.20 12.53 7.47
C PRO A 95 -2.71 12.76 6.03
N LYS A 96 -1.63 12.09 5.63
CA LYS A 96 -1.30 11.98 4.20
C LYS A 96 -2.43 11.19 3.54
N ASN A 97 -3.47 11.91 3.15
CA ASN A 97 -4.62 11.36 2.47
C ASN A 97 -4.15 11.06 1.05
N THR A 98 -3.78 9.81 0.77
CA THR A 98 -3.37 9.32 -0.56
C THR A 98 -4.55 9.25 -1.54
N THR A 99 -5.46 10.20 -1.46
CA THR A 99 -6.64 10.32 -2.32
C THR A 99 -7.02 11.79 -2.44
N THR A 100 -6.24 12.55 -3.22
CA THR A 100 -6.68 13.61 -4.13
C THR A 100 -5.45 14.26 -4.74
N ASP A 101 -5.26 13.99 -6.03
CA ASP A 101 -4.73 14.84 -7.09
C ASP A 101 -3.48 15.70 -6.82
N GLU A 102 -2.43 15.26 -7.51
CA GLU A 102 -1.25 16.01 -7.99
C GLU A 102 -0.20 16.42 -6.94
N GLU A 103 1.03 15.95 -7.20
CA GLU A 103 2.29 16.25 -6.49
C GLU A 103 2.60 15.39 -5.25
N ASP A 104 3.05 14.15 -5.49
CA ASP A 104 4.09 13.47 -4.68
C ASP A 104 4.66 12.29 -5.52
N GLU A 105 5.27 12.62 -6.67
CA GLU A 105 6.02 11.64 -7.49
C GLU A 105 7.32 11.17 -6.82
N ASP A 106 7.79 11.84 -5.76
CA ASP A 106 9.17 11.69 -5.28
C ASP A 106 9.42 10.59 -4.23
N ASP A 107 8.38 9.93 -3.70
CA ASP A 107 8.54 8.88 -2.67
C ASP A 107 7.94 7.51 -3.05
N MET A 108 7.24 7.40 -4.18
CA MET A 108 6.76 6.12 -4.70
C MET A 108 7.77 5.51 -5.66
N VAL A 109 8.33 4.34 -5.28
CA VAL A 109 9.18 3.56 -6.18
C VAL A 109 8.38 3.17 -7.43
N ARG A 110 8.73 3.80 -8.55
CA ARG A 110 8.24 3.48 -9.90
C ARG A 110 9.20 2.56 -10.62
N TYR A 111 8.63 1.59 -11.33
CA TYR A 111 9.33 0.64 -12.17
C TYR A 111 8.93 0.92 -13.61
N ASN A 112 9.84 1.52 -14.38
CA ASN A 112 9.53 2.03 -15.72
C ASN A 112 9.79 1.00 -16.81
N THR A 113 10.65 0.02 -16.52
CA THR A 113 11.00 -1.08 -17.42
C THR A 113 10.91 -2.42 -16.69
N ILE A 114 10.87 -3.51 -17.46
CA ILE A 114 10.90 -4.87 -16.89
C ILE A 114 12.17 -5.13 -16.06
N ASP A 115 13.28 -4.49 -16.41
CA ASP A 115 14.56 -4.66 -15.71
C ASP A 115 14.56 -3.94 -14.35
N ASP A 116 13.74 -2.92 -14.18
CA ASP A 116 13.56 -2.23 -12.89
C ASP A 116 12.73 -3.06 -11.92
N VAL A 117 11.85 -3.93 -12.44
CA VAL A 117 10.96 -4.76 -11.63
C VAL A 117 11.79 -5.72 -10.77
N PRO A 118 11.48 -5.86 -9.46
CA PRO A 118 12.20 -6.78 -8.60
C PRO A 118 12.06 -8.24 -9.06
N ASP A 119 13.12 -9.04 -8.92
CA ASP A 119 13.21 -10.43 -9.38
C ASP A 119 11.98 -11.29 -9.05
N TRP A 120 11.40 -11.13 -7.85
CA TRP A 120 10.24 -11.91 -7.41
C TRP A 120 8.97 -11.68 -8.24
N ALA A 121 8.91 -10.63 -9.06
CA ALA A 121 7.76 -10.25 -9.87
C ALA A 121 8.04 -10.18 -11.38
N GLN A 122 9.31 -10.19 -11.81
CA GLN A 122 9.67 -10.03 -13.23
C GLN A 122 8.94 -11.04 -14.13
N ASP A 123 8.88 -12.30 -13.74
CA ASP A 123 8.20 -13.33 -14.53
C ASP A 123 6.70 -13.05 -14.70
N THR A 124 6.04 -12.53 -13.65
CA THR A 124 4.63 -12.18 -13.74
C THR A 124 4.41 -10.98 -14.67
N VAL A 125 5.22 -9.94 -14.54
CA VAL A 125 5.13 -8.76 -15.39
C VAL A 125 5.39 -9.14 -16.85
N ARG A 126 6.42 -9.96 -17.11
CA ARG A 126 6.74 -10.47 -18.46
C ARG A 126 5.57 -11.27 -19.05
N MET A 127 5.00 -12.20 -18.29
CA MET A 127 3.81 -12.95 -18.73
C MET A 127 2.62 -12.03 -19.07
N LEU A 128 2.40 -10.98 -18.29
CA LEU A 128 1.32 -10.02 -18.56
C LEU A 128 1.60 -9.18 -19.82
N MET A 129 2.87 -8.82 -20.05
CA MET A 129 3.30 -8.14 -21.28
C MET A 129 3.15 -9.03 -22.51
N ASP A 130 3.62 -10.28 -22.44
CA ASP A 130 3.51 -11.25 -23.54
C ASP A 130 2.04 -11.58 -23.86
N ALA A 131 1.17 -11.57 -22.85
CA ALA A 131 -0.27 -11.72 -23.02
C ALA A 131 -0.98 -10.46 -23.54
N GLY A 132 -0.28 -9.32 -23.64
CA GLY A 132 -0.84 -8.01 -23.99
C GLY A 132 -1.76 -7.41 -22.92
N ALA A 133 -1.82 -8.00 -21.73
CA ALA A 133 -2.59 -7.52 -20.59
C ALA A 133 -1.92 -6.32 -19.90
N LEU A 134 -0.61 -6.16 -20.10
CA LEU A 134 0.18 -5.01 -19.70
C LEU A 134 0.94 -4.49 -20.91
N GLN A 135 0.81 -3.20 -21.20
CA GLN A 135 1.56 -2.54 -22.28
C GLN A 135 2.12 -1.24 -21.74
N GLY A 136 3.34 -0.91 -22.16
CA GLY A 136 3.90 0.40 -21.90
C GLY A 136 3.25 1.46 -22.79
N ASP A 137 3.58 2.71 -22.50
CA ASP A 137 3.22 3.85 -23.34
C ASP A 137 3.98 3.85 -24.70
N GLU A 138 3.87 4.96 -25.44
CA GLU A 138 4.55 5.15 -26.73
C GLU A 138 6.09 5.08 -26.65
N HIS A 139 6.66 5.17 -25.45
CA HIS A 139 8.09 5.06 -25.19
C HIS A 139 8.48 3.71 -24.55
N GLY A 140 7.51 2.81 -24.34
CA GLY A 140 7.71 1.52 -23.70
C GLY A 140 7.81 1.61 -22.17
N CYS A 141 7.42 2.74 -21.56
CA CYS A 141 7.38 2.90 -20.12
C CYS A 141 6.15 2.19 -19.54
N ILE A 142 6.36 1.23 -18.64
CA ILE A 142 5.25 0.49 -17.98
C ILE A 142 4.72 1.19 -16.73
N ASP A 143 5.45 2.18 -16.20
CA ASP A 143 5.11 2.99 -15.01
C ASP A 143 4.35 2.24 -13.91
N LEU A 144 4.97 1.21 -13.34
CA LEU A 144 4.35 0.41 -12.27
C LEU A 144 4.78 0.88 -10.89
N SER A 145 3.83 1.01 -9.98
CA SER A 145 4.14 1.10 -8.54
C SER A 145 4.31 -0.29 -7.92
N ARG A 146 5.02 -0.36 -6.78
CA ARG A 146 5.21 -1.62 -6.04
C ARG A 146 3.91 -2.32 -5.67
N ASP A 147 2.85 -1.57 -5.35
CA ASP A 147 1.57 -2.14 -4.95
C ASP A 147 0.77 -2.65 -6.15
N MET A 148 0.90 -2.04 -7.32
CA MET A 148 0.38 -2.61 -8.57
C MET A 148 1.03 -3.95 -8.89
N ILE A 149 2.37 -4.04 -8.78
CA ILE A 149 3.10 -5.29 -8.98
C ILE A 149 2.63 -6.36 -8.01
N ARG A 150 2.45 -6.04 -6.72
CA ARG A 150 1.89 -6.98 -5.74
C ARG A 150 0.49 -7.45 -6.13
N GLY A 151 -0.37 -6.54 -6.56
CA GLY A 151 -1.72 -6.84 -7.04
C GLY A 151 -1.70 -7.80 -8.24
N MET A 152 -0.83 -7.54 -9.22
CA MET A 152 -0.63 -8.40 -10.39
C MET A 152 -0.17 -9.81 -10.01
N VAL A 153 0.82 -9.94 -9.12
CA VAL A 153 1.31 -11.24 -8.65
C VAL A 153 0.24 -12.01 -7.88
N ILE A 154 -0.53 -11.34 -7.03
CA ILE A 154 -1.66 -11.95 -6.31
C ILE A 154 -2.73 -12.42 -7.31
N GLY A 155 -3.10 -11.56 -8.26
CA GLY A 155 -4.10 -11.85 -9.28
C GLY A 155 -3.69 -13.04 -10.16
N LYS A 156 -2.44 -13.09 -10.60
CA LYS A 156 -1.89 -14.20 -11.38
C LYS A 156 -1.93 -15.51 -10.59
N ARG A 157 -1.44 -15.52 -9.34
CA ARG A 157 -1.48 -16.70 -8.47
C ARG A 157 -2.91 -17.19 -8.24
N TYR A 158 -3.86 -16.27 -8.07
CA TYR A 158 -5.26 -16.61 -7.92
C TYR A 158 -5.85 -17.20 -9.21
N ALA A 159 -5.56 -16.61 -10.37
CA ALA A 159 -6.00 -17.11 -11.68
C ALA A 159 -5.46 -18.52 -11.94
N ASP A 160 -4.19 -18.76 -11.67
CA ASP A 160 -3.55 -20.08 -11.81
C ASP A 160 -4.19 -21.12 -10.88
N ALA A 161 -4.47 -20.73 -9.62
CA ALA A 161 -5.16 -21.61 -8.67
C ALA A 161 -6.60 -21.93 -9.09
N ARG A 162 -7.27 -21.03 -9.82
CA ARG A 162 -8.65 -21.23 -10.31
C ARG A 162 -8.73 -21.95 -11.65
N SER A 163 -7.66 -21.93 -12.44
CA SER A 163 -7.57 -22.60 -13.74
C SER A 163 -6.29 -23.43 -13.84
N PRO A 164 -6.18 -24.53 -13.06
CA PRO A 164 -4.99 -25.37 -13.08
C PRO A 164 -4.76 -25.98 -14.46
N ARG A 165 -3.51 -25.91 -14.93
CA ARG A 165 -3.02 -26.56 -16.13
C ARG A 165 -2.06 -27.68 -15.72
N TYR A 166 -2.24 -28.86 -16.30
CA TYR A 166 -1.33 -29.98 -16.10
C TYR A 166 -0.20 -29.85 -17.12
N ALA A 167 0.99 -29.47 -16.66
CA ALA A 167 2.15 -29.26 -17.52
C ALA A 167 2.84 -30.58 -17.88
N THR A 168 2.83 -31.54 -16.96
CA THR A 168 3.44 -32.86 -17.12
C THR A 168 2.44 -33.98 -16.80
N ILE A 169 2.79 -35.22 -17.16
CA ILE A 169 1.97 -36.39 -16.81
C ILE A 169 1.87 -36.61 -15.29
N ASP A 170 2.88 -36.18 -14.53
CA ASP A 170 2.91 -36.30 -13.08
C ASP A 170 1.87 -35.36 -12.43
N ASP A 171 1.60 -34.21 -13.06
CA ASP A 171 0.59 -33.25 -12.62
C ASP A 171 -0.85 -33.76 -12.84
N VAL A 172 -1.03 -34.71 -13.78
CA VAL A 172 -2.34 -35.27 -14.12
C VAL A 172 -2.89 -36.07 -12.92
N PRO A 173 -4.16 -35.85 -12.51
CA PRO A 173 -4.79 -36.62 -11.44
C PRO A 173 -4.77 -38.12 -11.74
N GLY A 174 -4.55 -38.95 -10.71
CA GLY A 174 -4.34 -40.39 -10.87
C GLY A 174 -5.44 -41.12 -11.66
N TRP A 175 -6.69 -40.65 -11.60
CA TRP A 175 -7.81 -41.24 -12.34
C TRP A 175 -7.70 -41.09 -13.88
N ALA A 176 -6.95 -40.10 -14.36
CA ALA A 176 -6.77 -39.81 -15.79
C ALA A 176 -5.35 -40.10 -16.29
N ARG A 177 -4.39 -40.38 -15.40
CA ARG A 177 -2.97 -40.45 -15.75
C ARG A 177 -2.67 -41.55 -16.76
N GLU A 178 -3.16 -42.76 -16.53
CA GLU A 178 -2.93 -43.89 -17.44
C GLU A 178 -3.46 -43.60 -18.86
N GLU A 179 -4.71 -43.15 -18.95
CA GLU A 179 -5.32 -42.82 -20.24
C GLU A 179 -4.62 -41.65 -20.93
N THR A 180 -4.18 -40.63 -20.17
CA THR A 180 -3.41 -39.51 -20.73
C THR A 180 -2.04 -39.97 -21.24
N GLN A 181 -1.37 -40.89 -20.55
CA GLN A 181 -0.12 -41.47 -21.03
C GLN A 181 -0.35 -42.24 -22.34
N ARG A 182 -1.44 -43.00 -22.47
CA ARG A 182 -1.80 -43.66 -23.74
C ARG A 182 -2.02 -42.65 -24.89
N LEU A 183 -2.56 -41.46 -24.60
CA LEU A 183 -2.70 -40.37 -25.57
C LEU A 183 -1.34 -39.81 -26.02
N ILE A 184 -0.38 -39.71 -25.10
CA ILE A 184 0.99 -39.27 -25.37
C ILE A 184 1.75 -40.32 -26.18
N ASP A 185 1.70 -41.58 -25.76
CA ASP A 185 2.44 -42.70 -26.37
C ASP A 185 2.07 -42.92 -27.84
N ARG A 186 0.79 -42.70 -28.19
CA ARG A 186 0.31 -42.78 -29.57
C ARG A 186 0.51 -41.47 -30.37
N GLY A 187 1.04 -40.43 -29.74
CA GLY A 187 1.29 -39.12 -30.33
C GLY A 187 0.04 -38.28 -30.59
N ALA A 188 -1.10 -38.61 -29.97
CA ALA A 188 -2.35 -37.84 -30.11
C ALA A 188 -2.37 -36.60 -29.21
N LEU A 189 -1.69 -36.66 -28.07
CA LEU A 189 -1.40 -35.50 -27.23
C LEU A 189 0.10 -35.21 -27.30
N LYS A 190 0.44 -33.96 -27.63
CA LYS A 190 1.82 -33.46 -27.67
C LYS A 190 1.89 -32.16 -26.88
N GLY A 191 3.06 -31.90 -26.30
CA GLY A 191 3.29 -30.65 -25.59
C GLY A 191 3.36 -29.44 -26.51
N ASN A 192 3.32 -28.26 -25.90
CA ASN A 192 3.54 -26.97 -26.54
C ASN A 192 5.02 -26.77 -26.91
N ALA A 193 5.38 -25.56 -27.36
CA ALA A 193 6.76 -25.21 -27.73
C ALA A 193 7.79 -25.37 -26.58
N HIS A 194 7.34 -25.41 -25.33
CA HIS A 194 8.14 -25.59 -24.13
C HIS A 194 8.13 -27.05 -23.62
N GLY A 195 7.42 -27.95 -24.31
CA GLY A 195 7.31 -29.36 -23.93
C GLY A 195 6.24 -29.65 -22.88
N GLU A 196 5.42 -28.67 -22.51
CA GLU A 196 4.35 -28.83 -21.52
C GLU A 196 3.05 -29.30 -22.18
N LEU A 197 2.31 -30.20 -21.54
CA LEU A 197 1.01 -30.68 -22.04
C LEU A 197 -0.04 -29.56 -22.11
N ASP A 198 0.00 -28.60 -21.18
CA ASP A 198 -0.93 -27.46 -21.05
C ASP A 198 -2.42 -27.86 -21.08
N VAL A 199 -2.75 -28.98 -20.46
CA VAL A 199 -4.12 -29.52 -20.45
C VAL A 199 -4.88 -29.00 -19.24
N SER A 200 -6.04 -28.37 -19.48
CA SER A 200 -6.98 -27.99 -18.42
C SER A 200 -7.78 -29.18 -17.91
N MET A 201 -8.35 -29.07 -16.70
CA MET A 201 -9.18 -30.12 -16.12
C MET A 201 -10.37 -30.53 -17.01
N ASP A 202 -11.02 -29.57 -17.65
CA ASP A 202 -12.18 -29.85 -18.51
C ASP A 202 -11.78 -30.45 -19.85
N MET A 203 -10.64 -30.03 -20.41
CA MET A 203 -10.08 -30.66 -21.61
C MET A 203 -9.66 -32.10 -21.31
N LEU A 204 -9.02 -32.35 -20.16
CA LEU A 204 -8.66 -33.69 -19.71
C LEU A 204 -9.89 -34.60 -19.65
N ARG A 205 -10.97 -34.16 -18.99
CA ARG A 205 -12.23 -34.91 -18.94
C ARG A 205 -12.77 -35.22 -20.33
N THR A 206 -12.78 -34.24 -21.21
CA THR A 206 -13.26 -34.39 -22.60
C THR A 206 -12.43 -35.42 -23.35
N MET A 207 -11.10 -35.35 -23.25
CA MET A 207 -10.18 -36.28 -23.88
C MET A 207 -10.38 -37.71 -23.37
N ILE A 208 -10.56 -37.91 -22.06
CA ILE A 208 -10.81 -39.24 -21.48
C ILE A 208 -12.17 -39.80 -21.92
N VAL A 209 -13.22 -38.98 -22.00
CA VAL A 209 -14.53 -39.41 -22.52
C VAL A 209 -14.41 -39.86 -23.98
N CYS A 210 -13.78 -39.05 -24.83
CA CYS A 210 -13.54 -39.42 -26.23
C CYS A 210 -12.70 -40.71 -26.35
N GLN A 211 -11.70 -40.87 -25.48
CA GLN A 211 -10.85 -42.05 -25.45
C GLN A 211 -11.65 -43.33 -25.16
N ARG A 212 -12.52 -43.28 -24.14
CA ARG A 212 -13.39 -44.40 -23.79
C ARG A 212 -14.38 -44.74 -24.90
N MET A 213 -15.00 -43.74 -25.51
CA MET A 213 -15.90 -43.95 -26.65
C MET A 213 -15.21 -44.61 -27.84
N MET A 214 -13.96 -44.27 -28.14
CA MET A 214 -13.21 -44.92 -29.21
C MET A 214 -12.82 -46.36 -28.88
N ASP A 215 -12.47 -46.62 -27.62
CA ASP A 215 -12.08 -47.97 -27.18
C ASP A 215 -13.30 -48.92 -27.10
N GLU A 216 -14.52 -48.40 -26.85
CA GLU A 216 -15.78 -49.17 -26.96
C GLU A 216 -16.18 -49.51 -28.40
N ASN A 217 -15.63 -48.82 -29.40
CA ASN A 217 -15.93 -49.01 -30.83
C ASN A 217 -14.87 -49.84 -31.59
N LYS A 218 -13.93 -50.47 -30.88
CA LYS A 218 -12.92 -51.40 -31.43
C LYS A 218 -13.26 -52.84 -31.08
#